data_AF-A0A497F518-F1
#
_entry.id   AF-A0A497F518-F1
#
_cell.length_a   1.000
_cell.length_b   1.000
_cell.length_c   1.000
_cell.angle_alpha   90.00
_cell.angle_beta   90.00
_cell.angle_gamma   90.00
#
_symmetry.space_group_name_H-M   'P 1'
#
loop_
_entity.id
_entity.type
_entity.pdbx_description
1 polymer ?
#
loop_
_entity_poly.entity_id
_entity_poly.type
_entity_poly.pdbx_seq_one_letter_code
_entity_poly.pdbx_strand_id
1 'polypeptide(L)'
;MRDEFLRLLREDVEFRYAVLGLLGIEEVLKSISKNTEAIKDLQQQVRDLQHAEEVFREGMRGVVERILGVARVERWCYVDEEGFVYGYPVVIDVDLVVKDGEHILIEVKSSVD
;
A
#
# COMPACT_ATOMS: atom_id res chain seq x y z
N MET A 1 -0.03 17.29 50.53
CA MET A 1 0.35 16.37 49.44
C MET A 1 0.10 16.96 48.05
N ARG A 2 -1.13 17.36 47.68
CA ARG A 2 -1.41 17.99 46.37
C ARG A 2 -0.66 19.31 46.15
N ASP A 3 -0.63 20.18 47.16
CA ASP A 3 0.04 21.49 47.04
C ASP A 3 1.55 21.36 46.90
N GLU A 4 2.14 20.38 47.59
CA GLU A 4 3.56 20.06 47.49
C GLU A 4 3.94 19.48 46.12
N PHE A 5 3.10 18.62 45.55
CA PHE A 5 3.26 18.12 44.19
C PHE A 5 3.18 19.24 43.13
N LEU A 6 2.21 20.15 43.26
CA LEU A 6 2.08 21.30 42.37
C LEU A 6 3.20 22.32 42.54
N ARG A 7 3.78 22.41 43.73
CA ARG A 7 4.98 23.22 44.00
C ARG A 7 6.20 22.62 43.30
N LEU A 8 6.44 21.32 43.47
CA LEU A 8 7.55 20.61 42.79
C LEU A 8 7.44 20.71 41.27
N LEU A 9 6.24 20.54 40.69
CA LEU A 9 6.05 20.75 39.24
C LEU A 9 6.42 22.16 38.76
N ARG A 10 6.33 23.18 39.62
CA ARG A 10 6.66 24.58 39.26
C ARG A 10 8.12 24.92 39.53
N GLU A 11 8.64 24.52 40.67
CA GLU A 11 9.93 24.94 41.18
C GLU A 11 11.07 23.98 40.82
N ASP A 12 10.77 22.68 40.70
CA ASP A 12 11.75 21.65 40.38
C ASP A 12 11.69 21.29 38.88
N VAL A 13 12.74 21.68 38.17
CA VAL A 13 12.87 21.50 36.72
C VAL A 13 13.02 20.02 36.36
N GLU A 14 13.83 19.27 37.12
CA GLU A 14 14.08 17.85 36.86
C GLU A 14 12.81 17.03 37.11
N PHE A 15 12.12 17.29 38.22
CA PHE A 15 10.85 16.65 38.53
C PHE A 15 9.80 16.94 37.46
N ARG A 16 9.66 18.20 37.01
CA ARG A 16 8.73 18.56 35.94
C ARG A 16 9.02 17.83 34.64
N TYR A 17 10.27 17.79 34.20
CA TYR A 17 10.62 17.08 32.96
C TYR A 17 10.42 15.57 33.07
N ALA A 18 10.69 14.96 34.23
CA ALA A 18 10.40 13.55 34.45
C ALA A 18 8.90 13.25 34.33
N VAL A 19 8.04 14.06 34.96
CA VAL A 19 6.58 13.90 34.88
C VAL A 19 6.06 14.13 33.45
N LEU A 20 6.52 15.18 32.77
CA LEU A 20 6.15 15.45 31.38
C LEU A 20 6.64 14.37 30.42
N GLY A 21 7.84 13.82 30.65
CA GLY A 21 8.38 12.71 29.87
C GLY A 21 7.53 11.45 30.00
N LEU A 22 7.14 11.08 31.22
CA LEU A 22 6.27 9.93 31.47
C LEU A 22 4.89 10.10 30.81
N LEU A 23 4.23 11.25 31.02
CA LEU A 23 2.93 11.54 30.42
C LEU A 23 3.02 11.63 28.88
N GLY A 24 4.08 12.23 28.36
CA GLY A 24 4.31 12.36 26.92
C GLY A 24 4.52 11.00 26.26
N ILE A 25 5.31 10.11 26.86
CA ILE A 25 5.55 8.76 26.32
C ILE A 25 4.26 7.94 26.32
N GLU A 26 3.43 8.03 27.36
CA GLU A 26 2.14 7.34 27.41
C GLU A 26 1.23 7.74 26.23
N GLU A 27 1.09 9.04 25.97
CA GLU A 27 0.27 9.52 24.85
C GLU A 27 0.87 9.18 23.48
N VAL A 28 2.21 9.18 23.35
CA VAL A 28 2.90 8.71 22.13
C VAL A 28 2.62 7.23 21.90
N LEU A 29 2.77 6.37 22.91
CA LEU A 29 2.52 4.92 22.79
C LEU A 29 1.08 4.64 22.40
N LYS A 30 0.12 5.33 23.03
CA LYS A 30 -1.30 5.24 22.69
C LYS A 30 -1.59 5.65 21.26
N SER A 31 -0.94 6.70 20.77
CA SER A 31 -1.06 7.14 19.37
C SER A 31 -0.48 6.12 18.41
N ILE A 32 0.68 5.53 18.74
CA ILE A 32 1.29 4.43 17.95
C ILE A 32 0.37 3.22 17.90
N SER A 33 -0.23 2.81 19.02
CA SER A 33 -1.19 1.70 19.05
C SER A 33 -2.40 1.97 18.14
N LYS A 34 -2.98 3.17 18.18
CA LYS A 34 -4.09 3.54 17.28
C LYS A 34 -3.69 3.50 15.81
N ASN A 35 -2.51 4.03 15.49
CA ASN A 35 -1.99 4.00 14.12
C ASN A 35 -1.72 2.56 13.67
N THR A 36 -1.28 1.68 14.57
CA THR A 36 -1.04 0.26 14.27
C THR A 36 -2.34 -0.44 13.86
N GLU A 37 -3.44 -0.19 14.58
CA GLU A 37 -4.76 -0.73 14.21
C GLU A 37 -5.27 -0.15 12.89
N ALA A 38 -5.15 1.18 12.67
CA ALA A 38 -5.51 1.79 11.40
C ALA A 38 -4.71 1.23 10.20
N ILE A 39 -3.42 0.93 10.40
CA ILE A 39 -2.58 0.30 9.37
C ILE A 39 -3.07 -1.10 9.05
N LYS A 40 -3.45 -1.90 10.05
CA LYS A 40 -4.02 -3.24 9.82
C LYS A 40 -5.31 -3.18 9.01
N ASP A 41 -6.20 -2.24 9.34
CA ASP A 41 -7.46 -2.06 8.62
C ASP A 41 -7.21 -1.64 7.16
N LEU A 42 -6.27 -0.73 6.92
CA LEU A 42 -5.86 -0.34 5.57
C LEU A 42 -5.24 -1.51 4.80
N GLN A 43 -4.40 -2.33 5.45
CA GLN A 43 -3.83 -3.53 4.83
C GLN A 43 -4.91 -4.53 4.41
N GLN A 44 -5.97 -4.69 5.21
CA GLN A 44 -7.09 -5.55 4.84
C GLN A 44 -7.85 -4.98 3.64
N GLN A 45 -8.16 -3.67 3.64
CA GLN A 45 -8.84 -3.01 2.51
C GLN A 45 -8.04 -3.14 1.19
N VAL A 46 -6.71 -3.00 1.24
CA VAL A 46 -5.85 -3.18 0.06
C VAL A 46 -5.91 -4.60 -0.47
N ARG A 47 -5.89 -5.61 0.42
CA ARG A 47 -6.04 -7.03 0.01
C ARG A 47 -7.38 -7.29 -0.66
N ASP A 48 -8.45 -6.77 -0.09
CA ASP A 48 -9.80 -6.95 -0.64
C ASP A 48 -9.93 -6.28 -2.03
N LEU A 49 -9.32 -5.10 -2.21
CA LEU A 49 -9.25 -4.44 -3.52
C LEU A 49 -8.45 -5.24 -4.55
N GLN A 50 -7.30 -5.78 -4.16
CA GLN A 50 -6.49 -6.64 -5.03
C GLN A 50 -7.27 -7.89 -5.46
N HIS A 51 -8.02 -8.50 -4.55
CA HIS A 51 -8.86 -9.66 -4.87
C HIS A 51 -10.02 -9.28 -5.81
N ALA A 52 -10.69 -8.16 -5.56
CA ALA A 52 -11.76 -7.68 -6.44
C ALA A 52 -11.25 -7.38 -7.87
N GLU A 53 -10.05 -6.82 -7.97
CA GLU A 53 -9.37 -6.55 -9.24
C GLU A 53 -8.99 -7.83 -9.99
N GLU A 54 -8.50 -8.86 -9.29
CA GLU A 54 -8.24 -10.18 -9.86
C GLU A 54 -9.52 -10.81 -10.42
N VAL A 55 -10.60 -10.84 -9.64
CA VAL A 55 -11.91 -11.36 -10.09
C VAL A 55 -12.44 -10.57 -11.29
N PHE A 56 -12.30 -9.24 -11.28
CA PHE A 56 -12.71 -8.39 -12.40
C PHE A 56 -11.89 -8.71 -13.67
N ARG A 57 -10.56 -8.85 -13.55
CA ARG A 57 -9.68 -9.23 -14.67
C ARG A 57 -10.05 -10.58 -15.27
N GLU A 58 -10.33 -11.58 -14.43
CA GLU A 58 -10.79 -12.89 -14.91
C GLU A 58 -12.13 -12.80 -15.66
N GLY A 59 -13.08 -12.03 -15.12
CA GLY A 59 -14.36 -11.76 -15.77
C GLY A 59 -14.18 -11.09 -17.14
N MET A 60 -13.33 -10.07 -17.21
CA MET A 60 -13.01 -9.34 -18.44
C MET A 60 -12.31 -10.21 -19.48
N ARG A 61 -11.39 -11.10 -19.07
CA ARG A 61 -10.78 -12.09 -19.98
C ARG A 61 -11.85 -12.93 -20.66
N GLY A 62 -12.82 -13.42 -19.88
CA GLY A 62 -13.95 -14.17 -20.41
C GLY A 62 -14.81 -13.40 -21.41
N VAL A 63 -15.00 -12.09 -21.22
CA VAL A 63 -15.73 -11.22 -22.15
C VAL A 63 -14.94 -11.00 -23.44
N VAL A 64 -13.65 -10.68 -23.33
CA VAL A 64 -12.77 -10.43 -24.48
C VAL A 64 -12.66 -11.66 -25.37
N GLU A 65 -12.42 -12.84 -24.77
CA GLU A 65 -12.26 -14.10 -25.50
C GLU A 65 -13.58 -14.60 -26.11
N ARG A 66 -14.69 -14.54 -25.37
CA ARG A 66 -15.95 -15.20 -25.78
C ARG A 66 -16.92 -14.28 -26.52
N ILE A 67 -16.97 -12.99 -26.18
CA ILE A 67 -17.99 -12.06 -26.70
C ILE A 67 -17.43 -11.23 -27.85
N LEU A 68 -16.22 -10.69 -27.68
CA LEU A 68 -15.65 -9.77 -28.65
C LEU A 68 -14.82 -10.48 -29.75
N GLY A 69 -14.59 -11.80 -29.60
CA GLY A 69 -13.84 -12.63 -30.55
C GLY A 69 -12.40 -12.14 -30.77
N VAL A 70 -11.89 -11.35 -29.82
CA VAL A 70 -10.59 -10.70 -29.84
C VAL A 70 -9.58 -11.69 -29.27
N ALA A 71 -8.41 -11.76 -29.89
CA ALA A 71 -7.47 -12.83 -29.67
C ALA A 71 -6.88 -12.83 -28.25
N ARG A 72 -6.51 -14.06 -27.88
CA ARG A 72 -5.62 -14.48 -26.81
C ARG A 72 -5.04 -13.35 -25.97
N VAL A 73 -5.46 -13.29 -24.71
CA VAL A 73 -4.77 -12.52 -23.67
C VAL A 73 -3.50 -13.29 -23.31
N GLU A 74 -2.32 -12.70 -23.53
CA GLU A 74 -1.04 -13.27 -23.13
C GLU A 74 -0.37 -12.40 -22.07
N ARG A 75 0.20 -13.03 -21.05
CA ARG A 75 1.08 -12.37 -20.08
C ARG A 75 2.49 -12.32 -20.66
N TRP A 76 3.06 -11.14 -20.75
CA TRP A 76 4.44 -10.92 -21.14
C TRP A 76 5.21 -10.30 -19.98
N CYS A 77 6.31 -10.94 -19.60
CA CYS A 77 7.24 -10.44 -18.58
C CYS A 77 8.48 -9.88 -19.27
N TYR A 78 8.87 -8.66 -18.92
CA TYR A 78 10.04 -7.99 -19.46
C TYR A 78 10.87 -7.36 -18.34
N VAL A 79 12.19 -7.48 -18.42
CA VAL A 79 13.11 -6.80 -17.52
C VAL A 79 13.50 -5.47 -18.17
N ASP A 80 12.97 -4.37 -17.64
CA ASP A 80 13.33 -3.03 -18.06
C ASP A 80 14.61 -2.60 -17.32
N GLU A 81 15.77 -3.03 -17.83
CA GLU A 81 17.08 -2.72 -17.22
C GLU A 81 17.43 -1.22 -17.30
N GLU A 82 16.89 -0.51 -18.29
CA GLU A 82 17.16 0.92 -18.52
C GLU A 82 16.24 1.83 -17.70
N GLY A 83 15.17 1.28 -17.12
CA GLY A 83 14.19 2.03 -16.33
C GLY A 83 13.32 2.96 -17.18
N PHE A 84 13.02 2.58 -18.42
CA PHE A 84 12.19 3.36 -19.34
C PHE A 84 10.77 3.63 -18.79
N VAL A 85 10.18 2.68 -18.06
CA VAL A 85 8.77 2.77 -17.62
C VAL A 85 8.63 3.48 -16.28
N TYR A 86 9.41 3.07 -15.27
CA TYR A 86 9.29 3.59 -13.90
C TYR A 86 10.45 4.48 -13.46
N GLY A 87 11.44 4.72 -14.32
CA GLY A 87 12.63 5.51 -14.01
C GLY A 87 13.70 4.75 -13.21
N TYR A 88 13.53 3.45 -13.00
CA TYR A 88 14.51 2.57 -12.37
C TYR A 88 14.41 1.13 -12.92
N PRO A 89 15.49 0.33 -12.86
CA PRO A 89 15.48 -1.03 -13.36
C PRO A 89 14.46 -1.91 -12.64
N VAL A 90 13.51 -2.53 -13.36
CA VAL A 90 12.45 -3.34 -12.76
C VAL A 90 11.88 -4.38 -13.72
N VAL A 91 11.33 -5.47 -13.17
CA VAL A 91 10.54 -6.44 -13.95
C VAL A 91 9.12 -5.90 -14.12
N ILE A 92 8.65 -5.93 -15.36
CA ILE A 92 7.35 -5.44 -15.77
C ILE A 92 6.52 -6.62 -16.26
N ASP A 93 5.33 -6.73 -15.70
CA ASP A 93 4.28 -7.63 -16.15
C ASP A 93 3.27 -6.86 -17.01
N VAL A 94 3.03 -7.37 -18.21
CA VAL A 94 2.09 -6.76 -19.17
C VAL A 94 1.05 -7.78 -19.60
N ASP A 95 -0.23 -7.39 -19.50
CA ASP A 95 -1.33 -8.11 -20.13
C ASP A 95 -1.56 -7.57 -21.55
N LEU A 96 -1.29 -8.41 -22.56
CA LEU A 96 -1.41 -8.07 -23.98
C LEU A 96 -2.67 -8.71 -24.57
N VAL A 97 -3.46 -7.93 -25.31
CA VAL A 97 -4.52 -8.45 -26.19
C VAL A 97 -4.11 -8.28 -27.64
N VAL A 98 -4.28 -9.33 -28.44
CA VAL A 98 -4.00 -9.30 -29.87
C VAL A 98 -5.31 -9.38 -30.63
N LYS A 99 -5.51 -8.64 -31.72
CA LYS A 99 -6.67 -8.80 -32.60
C LYS A 99 -6.26 -8.52 -34.03
N ASP A 100 -6.49 -9.45 -34.95
CA ASP A 100 -6.27 -9.21 -36.39
C ASP A 100 -4.85 -8.67 -36.73
N GLY A 101 -3.85 -9.00 -35.90
CA GLY A 101 -2.46 -8.51 -36.00
C GLY A 101 -2.17 -7.19 -35.27
N GLU A 102 -3.17 -6.53 -34.70
CA GLU A 102 -3.02 -5.36 -33.82
C GLU A 102 -2.84 -5.79 -32.36
N HIS A 103 -1.93 -5.15 -31.63
CA HIS A 103 -1.63 -5.42 -30.23
C HIS A 103 -2.12 -4.27 -29.35
N ILE A 104 -3.01 -4.55 -28.39
CA ILE A 104 -3.54 -3.60 -27.41
C ILE A 104 -2.96 -3.96 -26.04
N LEU A 105 -2.19 -3.02 -25.47
CA LEU A 105 -1.70 -3.09 -24.11
C LEU A 105 -2.87 -2.77 -23.16
N ILE A 106 -3.24 -3.69 -22.27
CA ILE A 106 -4.37 -3.47 -21.36
C ILE A 106 -3.90 -2.98 -19.99
N GLU A 107 -2.82 -3.55 -19.46
CA GLU A 107 -2.33 -3.19 -18.14
C GLU A 107 -0.82 -3.42 -18.03
N VAL A 108 -0.14 -2.50 -17.35
CA VAL A 108 1.30 -2.56 -17.03
C VAL A 108 1.44 -2.53 -15.52
N LYS A 109 2.00 -3.59 -14.94
CA LYS A 109 2.31 -3.67 -13.50
C LYS A 109 3.81 -3.82 -13.31
N SER A 110 4.38 -3.08 -12.37
CA SER A 110 5.69 -3.43 -11.82
C SER A 110 5.54 -4.68 -10.97
N SER A 111 6.23 -5.77 -11.30
CA SER A 111 6.35 -6.90 -10.37
C SER A 111 7.45 -6.54 -9.37
N VAL A 112 7.05 -6.06 -8.21
CA VAL A 112 7.94 -6.03 -7.05
C VAL A 112 7.41 -7.11 -6.13
N ASP A 113 8.09 -8.25 -6.13
CA ASP A 113 7.89 -9.30 -5.11
C ASP A 113 8.23 -8.76 -3.70
#